data_AF-A0AAJ2DR87-F1
#
_entry.id   AF-A0AAJ2DR87-F1
#
_cell.length_a   1.000
_cell.length_b   1.000
_cell.length_c   1.000
_cell.angle_alpha   90.00
_cell.angle_beta   90.00
_cell.angle_gamma   90.00
#
_symmetry.space_group_name_H-M   'P 1'
#
loop_
_entity.id
_entity.type
_entity.pdbx_description
1 polymer ?
#
loop_
_entity_poly.entity_id
_entity_poly.type
_entity_poly.pdbx_seq_one_letter_code
_entity_poly.pdbx_strand_id
1 'polypeptide(L)'
;MNFSGSYDRAWIQILTPPTLAGQTALVDYSSNYSEADQVSWAYFPAQRRTRMAPDYKYDTPAAAYGGALFWDEGNMFQGRMDRFDFKLTGKKELIVPYNNYRLSQLPTDDVFGAKHINPDAVRWERHRVWVVEATLKSDARHAYSKRTFYVDEDGWTIVEADGYGSRRQDAARRSQLSLPAL
;
A
#
# COMPACT_ATOMS: atom_id res chain seq x y z
N MET A 1 18.53 -0.13 23.69
CA MET A 1 19.12 0.15 22.36
C MET A 1 18.10 0.98 21.61
N ASN A 2 18.38 2.26 21.33
CA ASN A 2 17.47 3.10 20.53
C ASN A 2 17.97 3.04 19.09
N PHE A 3 17.29 2.25 18.25
CA PHE A 3 17.55 2.25 16.82
C PHE A 3 16.94 3.52 16.21
N SER A 4 17.78 4.34 15.56
CA SER A 4 17.40 5.61 14.94
C SER A 4 17.48 5.57 13.40
N GLY A 5 17.53 4.38 12.81
CA GLY A 5 17.58 4.19 11.36
C GLY A 5 16.20 4.06 10.71
N SER A 6 16.18 3.80 9.41
CA SER A 6 14.95 3.45 8.68
C SER A 6 14.49 2.04 9.04
N TYR A 7 13.18 1.82 9.18
CA TYR A 7 12.64 0.46 9.36
C TYR A 7 12.54 -0.26 8.02
N ASP A 8 12.42 0.50 6.93
CA ASP A 8 12.37 0.01 5.57
C ASP A 8 13.05 1.02 4.62
N ARG A 9 13.69 0.48 3.58
CA ARG A 9 14.30 1.24 2.48
C ARG A 9 13.85 0.61 1.18
N ALA A 10 12.99 1.32 0.46
CA ALA A 10 12.45 0.87 -0.81
C ALA A 10 13.22 1.49 -1.98
N TRP A 11 13.82 0.65 -2.82
CA TRP A 11 14.35 1.04 -4.13
C TRP A 11 13.42 0.50 -5.22
N ILE A 12 12.71 1.41 -5.88
CA ILE A 12 11.75 1.09 -6.93
C ILE A 12 12.30 1.61 -8.26
N GLN A 13 12.49 0.72 -9.23
CA GLN A 13 12.92 1.07 -10.59
C GLN A 13 11.88 0.61 -11.60
N ILE A 14 11.46 1.54 -12.47
CA ILE A 14 10.59 1.22 -13.60
C ILE A 14 11.46 0.65 -14.71
N LEU A 15 11.23 -0.61 -15.10
CA LEU A 15 12.00 -1.26 -16.16
C LEU A 15 11.38 -1.04 -17.55
N THR A 16 10.05 -0.92 -17.62
CA THR A 16 9.28 -0.74 -18.85
C THR A 16 8.03 0.09 -18.57
N PRO A 17 7.36 0.70 -19.58
CA PRO A 17 7.75 0.81 -20.99
C PRO A 17 8.94 1.78 -21.21
N PRO A 18 9.54 1.84 -22.43
CA PRO A 18 10.72 2.65 -22.70
C PRO A 18 10.62 4.14 -22.34
N THR A 19 9.40 4.70 -22.36
CA THR A 19 9.15 6.11 -22.00
C THR A 19 9.36 6.41 -20.51
N LEU A 20 9.23 5.39 -19.66
CA LEU A 20 9.41 5.51 -18.20
C LEU A 20 10.62 4.70 -17.70
N ALA A 21 11.20 3.85 -18.54
CA ALA A 21 12.30 2.96 -18.19
C ALA A 21 13.49 3.71 -17.59
N GLY A 22 13.99 3.20 -16.46
CA GLY A 22 15.09 3.75 -15.67
C GLY A 22 14.66 4.79 -14.63
N GLN A 23 13.41 5.29 -14.66
CA GLN A 23 12.92 6.13 -13.56
C GLN A 23 13.00 5.36 -12.26
N THR A 24 13.54 6.01 -11.24
CA THR A 24 13.85 5.35 -9.97
C THR A 24 13.36 6.21 -8.81
N ALA A 25 12.76 5.57 -7.81
CA ALA A 25 12.45 6.16 -6.52
C ALA A 25 13.24 5.42 -5.43
N LEU A 26 13.83 6.17 -4.51
CA LEU A 26 14.39 5.67 -3.26
C LEU A 26 13.59 6.29 -2.13
N VAL A 27 13.04 5.47 -1.25
CA VAL A 27 12.28 5.93 -0.08
C VAL A 27 12.84 5.28 1.17
N ASP A 28 13.28 6.12 2.11
CA ASP A 28 13.73 5.73 3.44
C ASP A 28 12.63 6.03 4.44
N TYR A 29 11.97 4.98 4.94
CA TYR A 29 10.89 5.11 5.92
C TYR A 29 11.45 5.19 7.33
N SER A 30 11.08 6.23 8.07
CA SER A 30 11.60 6.47 9.42
C SER A 30 11.04 5.47 10.43
N SER A 31 11.90 4.86 11.26
CA SER A 31 11.44 4.04 12.40
C SER A 31 10.81 4.87 13.51
N ASN A 32 11.14 6.16 13.58
CA ASN A 32 10.62 7.07 14.59
C ASN A 32 10.21 8.41 13.97
N TYR A 33 8.94 8.48 13.56
CA TYR A 33 8.31 9.70 13.02
C TYR A 33 8.13 10.84 14.04
N SER A 34 8.56 10.65 15.29
CA SER A 34 8.64 11.75 16.27
C SER A 34 9.98 12.49 16.18
N GLU A 35 11.02 11.86 15.63
CA GLU A 35 12.38 12.42 15.51
C GLU A 35 12.69 12.85 14.08
N ALA A 36 12.37 12.03 13.08
CA ALA A 36 12.62 12.32 11.67
C ALA A 36 11.47 11.84 10.78
N ASP A 37 11.15 12.61 9.74
CA ASP A 37 10.21 12.19 8.69
C ASP A 37 10.90 11.24 7.70
N GLN A 38 10.12 10.55 6.87
CA GLN A 38 10.66 9.78 5.75
C GLN A 38 11.40 10.69 4.77
N VAL A 39 12.43 10.15 4.13
CA VAL A 39 13.25 10.87 3.15
C VAL A 39 13.19 10.12 1.83
N SER A 40 12.91 10.85 0.75
CA SER A 40 12.68 10.25 -0.55
C SER A 40 13.40 11.01 -1.66
N TRP A 41 13.87 10.26 -2.65
CA TRP A 41 14.56 10.75 -3.84
C TRP A 41 13.93 10.15 -5.08
N ALA A 42 13.92 10.95 -6.16
CA ALA A 42 13.53 10.51 -7.48
C ALA A 42 14.65 10.78 -8.48
N TYR A 43 14.96 9.79 -9.33
CA TYR A 43 15.86 9.90 -10.45
C TYR A 43 15.10 9.84 -11.76
N PHE A 44 15.37 10.82 -12.63
CA PHE A 44 14.78 10.93 -13.97
C PHE A 44 15.85 10.71 -15.04
N PRO A 45 15.80 9.59 -15.80
CA PRO A 45 16.78 9.28 -16.84
C PRO A 45 16.91 10.36 -17.92
N ALA A 46 15.78 10.94 -18.34
CA ALA A 46 15.75 11.99 -19.36
C ALA A 46 16.55 13.24 -18.95
N GLN A 47 16.60 13.54 -17.66
CA GLN A 47 17.34 14.68 -17.11
C GLN A 47 18.69 14.27 -16.49
N ARG A 48 18.94 12.96 -16.34
CA ARG A 48 20.07 12.36 -15.63
C ARG A 48 20.33 12.97 -14.25
N ARG A 49 19.26 13.28 -13.52
CA ARG A 49 19.34 13.96 -12.22
C ARG A 49 18.52 13.25 -11.17
N THR A 50 19.11 13.13 -9.99
CA THR A 50 18.42 12.77 -8.75
C THR A 50 17.98 14.05 -8.06
N ARG A 51 16.74 14.06 -7.55
CA ARG A 51 16.17 15.16 -6.78
C ARG A 51 15.49 14.61 -5.54
N MET A 52 15.47 15.42 -4.49
CA MET A 52 14.59 15.17 -3.34
C MET A 52 13.13 15.15 -3.81
N ALA A 53 12.36 14.19 -3.32
CA ALA A 53 10.95 14.00 -3.62
C ALA A 53 10.14 13.89 -2.30
N PRO A 54 10.08 14.96 -1.49
CA PRO A 54 9.44 14.93 -0.17
C PRO A 54 7.93 14.65 -0.23
N ASP A 55 7.33 14.79 -1.41
CA ASP A 55 5.91 14.56 -1.65
C ASP A 55 5.55 13.07 -1.83
N TYR A 56 6.52 12.15 -1.87
CA TYR A 56 6.29 10.71 -2.02
C TYR A 56 5.79 10.09 -0.70
N LYS A 57 4.65 10.56 -0.23
CA LYS A 57 3.98 10.20 1.03
C LYS A 57 2.48 10.45 0.94
N TYR A 58 1.71 9.85 1.84
CA TYR A 58 0.25 10.05 1.95
C TYR A 58 -0.48 9.83 0.62
N ASP A 59 -1.46 10.69 0.32
CA ASP A 59 -2.37 10.67 -0.83
C ASP A 59 -1.75 11.13 -2.16
N THR A 60 -0.42 11.22 -2.25
CA THR A 60 0.23 11.52 -3.53
C THR A 60 0.10 10.30 -4.46
N PRO A 61 -0.46 10.46 -5.68
CA PRO A 61 -0.55 9.36 -6.63
C PRO A 61 0.83 8.80 -6.99
N ALA A 62 0.99 7.48 -6.89
CA ALA A 62 2.23 6.80 -7.19
C ALA A 62 2.35 6.55 -8.71
N ALA A 63 3.18 7.34 -9.38
CA ALA A 63 3.40 7.25 -10.82
C ALA A 63 3.88 5.86 -11.29
N ALA A 64 4.64 5.16 -10.45
CA ALA A 64 5.11 3.79 -10.72
C ALA A 64 3.96 2.77 -10.88
N TYR A 65 2.79 3.06 -10.31
CA TYR A 65 1.57 2.24 -10.42
C TYR A 65 0.51 2.90 -11.30
N GLY A 66 0.92 3.75 -12.25
CA GLY A 66 0.02 4.48 -13.14
C GLY A 66 -0.90 5.49 -12.42
N GLY A 67 -0.58 5.86 -11.17
CA GLY A 67 -1.41 6.74 -10.34
C GLY A 67 -2.65 6.07 -9.75
N ALA A 68 -2.79 4.74 -9.88
CA ALA A 68 -3.92 4.00 -9.32
C ALA A 68 -3.88 3.91 -7.78
N LEU A 69 -2.67 3.87 -7.22
CA LEU A 69 -2.38 3.82 -5.80
C LEU A 69 -1.82 5.15 -5.30
N PHE A 70 -2.06 5.45 -4.03
CA PHE A 70 -1.31 6.46 -3.28
C PHE A 70 -0.03 5.88 -2.69
N TRP A 71 0.94 6.72 -2.36
CA TRP A 71 2.21 6.29 -1.78
C TRP A 71 2.05 5.57 -0.42
N ASP A 72 1.06 5.99 0.38
CA ASP A 72 0.75 5.35 1.67
C ASP A 72 -0.05 4.04 1.54
N GLU A 73 -0.43 3.63 0.34
CA GLU A 73 -1.13 2.37 0.07
C GLU A 73 -0.17 1.26 -0.39
N GLY A 74 1.12 1.57 -0.61
CA GLY A 74 2.13 0.55 -0.89
C GLY A 74 2.12 -0.50 0.23
N ASN A 75 2.08 -1.80 -0.13
CA ASN A 75 1.92 -2.89 0.83
C ASN A 75 0.73 -2.70 1.82
N MET A 76 -0.40 -2.15 1.34
CA MET A 76 -1.64 -1.83 2.09
C MET A 76 -1.55 -0.61 3.02
N PHE A 77 -0.41 -0.39 3.67
CA PHE A 77 -0.14 0.80 4.47
C PHE A 77 1.36 1.06 4.62
N GLN A 78 1.80 2.29 4.35
CA GLN A 78 3.17 2.74 4.60
C GLN A 78 3.19 4.18 5.11
N GLY A 79 4.24 4.52 5.86
CA GLY A 79 4.48 5.90 6.29
C GLY A 79 3.89 6.26 7.65
N ARG A 80 3.73 7.56 7.88
CA ARG A 80 3.34 8.12 9.17
C ARG A 80 1.84 7.95 9.46
N MET A 81 1.51 7.58 10.70
CA MET A 81 0.14 7.40 11.19
C MET A 81 -0.46 8.70 11.80
N ASP A 82 -0.18 9.87 11.23
CA ASP A 82 -0.58 11.16 11.84
C ASP A 82 -1.86 11.77 11.24
N ARG A 83 -2.30 11.34 10.06
CA ARG A 83 -3.48 11.89 9.35
C ARG A 83 -4.82 11.37 9.86
N PHE A 84 -4.87 10.16 10.40
CA PHE A 84 -6.11 9.50 10.78
C PHE A 84 -6.14 9.20 12.27
N ASP A 85 -7.35 9.19 12.84
CA ASP A 85 -7.64 8.60 14.14
C ASP A 85 -7.98 7.12 13.93
N PHE A 86 -7.16 6.25 14.51
CA PHE A 86 -7.30 4.80 14.39
C PHE A 86 -8.08 4.24 15.58
N LYS A 87 -9.06 3.37 15.29
CA LYS A 87 -9.87 2.68 16.28
C LYS A 87 -9.94 1.19 15.94
N LEU A 88 -9.51 0.35 16.88
CA LEU A 88 -9.76 -1.08 16.84
C LEU A 88 -11.24 -1.34 17.17
N THR A 89 -11.99 -1.88 16.22
CA THR A 89 -13.44 -2.07 16.36
C THR A 89 -13.83 -3.48 16.79
N GLY A 90 -12.92 -4.45 16.65
CA GLY A 90 -13.11 -5.82 17.10
C GLY A 90 -12.51 -6.83 16.13
N LYS A 91 -13.00 -8.07 16.22
CA LYS A 91 -12.64 -9.17 15.33
C LYS A 91 -13.85 -9.64 14.52
N LYS A 92 -13.61 -10.17 13.34
CA LYS A 92 -14.61 -10.94 12.57
C LYS A 92 -13.93 -12.06 11.78
N GLU A 93 -14.71 -13.04 11.35
CA GLU A 93 -14.23 -14.00 10.34
C GLU A 93 -14.38 -13.39 8.94
N LEU A 94 -13.37 -13.60 8.10
CA LEU A 94 -13.32 -13.13 6.71
C LEU A 94 -12.67 -14.21 5.83
N ILE A 95 -13.15 -14.35 4.60
CA ILE A 95 -12.49 -15.19 3.60
C ILE A 95 -11.43 -14.32 2.91
N VAL A 96 -10.16 -14.70 3.04
CA VAL A 96 -9.02 -13.91 2.56
C VAL A 96 -8.08 -14.77 1.72
N PRO A 97 -7.31 -14.16 0.81
CA PRO A 97 -6.22 -14.86 0.15
C PRO A 97 -5.13 -15.21 1.16
N TYR A 98 -4.69 -16.48 1.18
CA TYR A 98 -3.64 -16.94 2.10
C TYR A 98 -2.80 -18.05 1.48
N ASN A 99 -1.50 -18.12 1.81
CA ASN A 99 -0.60 -19.18 1.33
C ASN A 99 -0.68 -19.37 -0.21
N ASN A 100 -0.50 -18.27 -0.95
CA ASN A 100 -0.65 -18.25 -2.41
C ASN A 100 0.64 -18.66 -3.15
N TYR A 101 1.49 -19.53 -2.59
CA TYR A 101 2.69 -20.02 -3.29
C TYR A 101 2.36 -20.65 -4.66
N ARG A 102 1.22 -21.32 -4.80
CA ARG A 102 0.79 -21.89 -6.10
C ARG A 102 0.63 -20.82 -7.16
N LEU A 103 0.13 -19.63 -6.81
CA LEU A 103 -0.14 -18.55 -7.75
C LEU A 103 1.13 -18.12 -8.50
N SER A 104 2.29 -18.12 -7.83
CA SER A 104 3.57 -17.76 -8.46
C SER A 104 4.18 -18.85 -9.33
N GLN A 105 3.63 -20.07 -9.30
CA GLN A 105 4.10 -21.22 -10.08
C GLN A 105 3.23 -21.50 -11.31
N LEU A 106 2.08 -20.81 -11.44
CA LEU A 106 1.19 -20.98 -12.58
C LEU A 106 1.68 -20.18 -13.80
N PRO A 107 1.43 -20.66 -15.02
CA PRO A 107 1.60 -19.85 -16.22
C PRO A 107 0.83 -18.53 -16.13
N THR A 108 1.38 -17.46 -16.69
CA THR A 108 0.76 -16.12 -16.68
C THR A 108 -0.69 -16.13 -17.17
N ASP A 109 -0.99 -16.90 -18.22
CA ASP A 109 -2.32 -17.00 -18.81
C ASP A 109 -3.36 -17.67 -17.89
N ASP A 110 -2.90 -18.48 -16.93
CA ASP A 110 -3.76 -19.12 -15.92
C ASP A 110 -4.02 -18.21 -14.71
N VAL A 111 -3.12 -17.23 -14.48
CA VAL A 111 -3.18 -16.28 -13.37
C VAL A 111 -4.04 -15.07 -13.71
N PHE A 112 -3.89 -14.50 -14.90
CA PHE A 112 -4.55 -13.25 -15.27
C PHE A 112 -5.77 -13.48 -16.15
N GLY A 113 -6.96 -13.18 -15.62
CA GLY A 113 -8.18 -13.07 -16.41
C GLY A 113 -8.26 -11.73 -17.15
N ALA A 114 -9.35 -11.52 -17.88
CA ALA A 114 -9.52 -10.33 -18.73
C ALA A 114 -9.53 -8.99 -17.96
N LYS A 115 -9.93 -8.99 -16.67
CA LYS A 115 -10.06 -7.76 -15.85
C LYS A 115 -9.49 -7.89 -14.44
N HIS A 116 -9.32 -9.10 -13.95
CA HIS A 116 -8.83 -9.39 -12.61
C HIS A 116 -8.09 -10.72 -12.62
N ILE A 117 -7.34 -11.00 -11.55
CA ILE A 117 -6.69 -12.30 -11.33
C ILE A 117 -7.76 -13.39 -11.29
N ASN A 118 -7.45 -14.55 -11.86
CA ASN A 118 -8.30 -15.72 -11.84
C ASN A 118 -8.57 -16.17 -10.39
N PRO A 119 -9.83 -16.10 -9.89
CA PRO A 119 -10.13 -16.46 -8.50
C PRO A 119 -9.82 -17.93 -8.18
N ASP A 120 -9.89 -18.83 -9.17
CA ASP A 120 -9.59 -20.26 -9.01
C ASP A 120 -8.08 -20.53 -8.86
N ALA A 121 -7.25 -19.59 -9.29
CA ALA A 121 -5.80 -19.64 -9.09
C ALA A 121 -5.38 -19.17 -7.68
N VAL A 122 -6.28 -18.47 -6.97
CA VAL A 122 -6.06 -17.93 -5.62
C VAL A 122 -6.57 -18.92 -4.58
N ARG A 123 -5.76 -19.15 -3.54
CA ARG A 123 -6.16 -19.94 -2.39
C ARG A 123 -6.89 -19.04 -1.40
N TRP A 124 -8.16 -19.37 -1.17
CA TRP A 124 -9.04 -18.65 -0.25
C TRP A 124 -9.20 -19.44 1.04
N GLU A 125 -8.99 -18.77 2.17
CA GLU A 125 -9.13 -19.37 3.49
C GLU A 125 -9.95 -18.48 4.40
N ARG A 126 -10.70 -19.10 5.32
CA ARG A 126 -11.41 -18.36 6.37
C ARG A 126 -10.45 -18.09 7.51
N HIS A 127 -10.17 -16.82 7.75
CA HIS A 127 -9.32 -16.34 8.84
C HIS A 127 -10.08 -15.39 9.74
N ARG A 128 -9.64 -15.26 10.98
CA ARG A 128 -10.10 -14.21 11.89
C ARG A 128 -9.23 -12.99 11.66
N VAL A 129 -9.88 -11.84 11.52
CA VAL A 129 -9.20 -10.57 11.27
C VAL A 129 -9.61 -9.54 12.31
N TRP A 130 -8.66 -8.73 12.73
CA TRP A 130 -8.91 -7.49 13.45
C TRP A 130 -9.38 -6.42 12.46
N VAL A 131 -10.43 -5.68 12.85
CA VAL A 131 -10.96 -4.58 12.04
C VAL A 131 -10.53 -3.25 12.64
N VAL A 132 -9.68 -2.53 11.93
CA VAL A 132 -9.19 -1.20 12.32
C VAL A 132 -9.83 -0.15 11.43
N GLU A 133 -10.59 0.76 12.02
CA GLU A 133 -11.12 1.93 11.33
C GLU A 133 -10.17 3.11 11.48
N ALA A 134 -9.94 3.84 10.39
CA ALA A 134 -9.14 5.06 10.37
C ALA A 134 -10.01 6.20 9.84
N THR A 135 -10.28 7.20 10.68
CA THR A 135 -11.10 8.37 10.31
C THR A 135 -10.20 9.58 10.13
N LEU A 136 -10.33 10.31 9.02
CA LEU A 136 -9.48 11.46 8.74
C LEU A 136 -9.68 12.53 9.84
N LYS A 137 -8.58 13.03 10.42
CA LYS A 137 -8.63 14.11 11.40
C LYS A 137 -9.14 15.39 10.76
N SER A 138 -9.83 16.23 11.54
CA SER A 138 -10.43 17.48 11.04
C SER A 138 -9.41 18.51 10.53
N ASP A 139 -8.17 18.45 11.02
CA ASP A 139 -7.06 19.32 10.65
C ASP A 139 -6.14 18.70 9.59
N ALA A 140 -6.42 17.48 9.15
CA ALA A 140 -5.64 16.76 8.16
C ALA A 140 -6.27 16.82 6.75
N ARG A 141 -5.41 16.66 5.73
CA ARG A 141 -5.82 16.51 4.34
C ARG A 141 -5.42 15.12 3.85
N HIS A 142 -6.37 14.43 3.21
CA HIS A 142 -6.15 13.19 2.48
C HIS A 142 -7.27 13.00 1.45
N ALA A 143 -7.00 12.23 0.38
CA ALA A 143 -8.03 11.89 -0.61
C ALA A 143 -9.18 11.07 0.03
N TYR A 144 -8.85 10.18 0.97
CA TYR A 144 -9.81 9.40 1.75
C TYR A 144 -10.29 10.13 3.01
N SER A 145 -11.59 10.06 3.27
CA SER A 145 -12.21 10.52 4.52
C SER A 145 -12.23 9.43 5.59
N LYS A 146 -12.28 8.16 5.17
CA LYS A 146 -12.26 6.98 6.04
C LYS A 146 -11.48 5.86 5.35
N ARG A 147 -10.80 5.03 6.15
CA ARG A 147 -10.26 3.74 5.73
C ARG A 147 -10.65 2.65 6.72
N THR A 148 -10.69 1.41 6.25
CA THR A 148 -10.85 0.23 7.09
C THR A 148 -9.77 -0.77 6.72
N PHE A 149 -8.99 -1.21 7.70
CA PHE A 149 -7.97 -2.23 7.54
C PHE A 149 -8.42 -3.52 8.20
N TYR A 150 -8.22 -4.63 7.48
CA TYR A 150 -8.42 -5.97 7.99
C TYR A 150 -7.04 -6.58 8.21
N VAL A 151 -6.68 -6.77 9.49
CA VAL A 151 -5.37 -7.28 9.89
C VAL A 151 -5.55 -8.72 10.33
N ASP A 152 -4.79 -9.63 9.72
CA ASP A 152 -4.80 -11.04 10.08
C ASP A 152 -4.46 -11.24 11.56
N GLU A 153 -5.22 -12.09 12.26
CA GLU A 153 -5.02 -12.32 13.70
C GLU A 153 -3.70 -13.04 14.00
N ASP A 154 -3.27 -13.94 13.11
CA ASP A 154 -2.14 -14.82 13.36
C ASP A 154 -0.82 -14.22 12.80
N GLY A 155 -0.86 -13.69 11.59
CA GLY A 155 0.29 -13.15 10.86
C GLY A 155 0.51 -11.64 11.00
N TRP A 156 -0.44 -10.89 11.57
CA TRP A 156 -0.38 -9.43 11.74
C TRP A 156 -0.18 -8.64 10.43
N THR A 157 -0.46 -9.26 9.30
CA THR A 157 -0.40 -8.61 7.98
C THR A 157 -1.76 -7.99 7.65
N ILE A 158 -1.75 -6.90 6.90
CA ILE A 158 -2.99 -6.35 6.35
C ILE A 158 -3.40 -7.22 5.16
N VAL A 159 -4.55 -7.90 5.29
CA VAL A 159 -5.09 -8.81 4.27
C VAL A 159 -6.04 -8.13 3.30
N GLU A 160 -6.72 -7.09 3.78
CA GLU A 160 -7.58 -6.24 2.95
C GLU A 160 -7.57 -4.81 3.51
N ALA A 161 -7.66 -3.82 2.64
CA ALA A 161 -7.83 -2.42 3.00
C ALA A 161 -8.90 -1.76 2.13
N ASP A 162 -9.83 -1.05 2.77
CA ASP A 162 -10.84 -0.23 2.12
C ASP A 162 -10.54 1.25 2.31
N GLY A 163 -10.64 2.03 1.24
CA GLY A 163 -10.61 3.49 1.24
C GLY A 163 -11.94 4.08 0.76
N TYR A 164 -12.42 5.10 1.46
CA TYR A 164 -13.65 5.83 1.14
C TYR A 164 -13.29 7.28 0.84
N GLY A 165 -13.57 7.75 -0.37
CA GLY A 165 -13.19 9.11 -0.79
C GLY A 165 -13.88 10.21 0.00
N SER A 166 -13.27 11.40 -0.03
CA SER A 166 -13.75 12.59 0.69
C SER A 166 -14.76 13.44 -0.08
N ARG A 167 -14.92 13.22 -1.40
CA ARG A 167 -15.81 14.00 -2.28
C ARG A 167 -16.88 13.13 -2.91
N ARG A 168 -18.02 13.73 -3.27
CA ARG A 168 -19.17 13.04 -3.89
C ARG A 168 -18.83 12.30 -5.20
N GLN A 169 -17.80 12.73 -5.93
CA GLN A 169 -17.30 12.04 -7.14
C GLN A 169 -16.37 10.86 -6.83
N ASP A 170 -15.72 10.87 -5.67
CA ASP A 170 -14.82 9.81 -5.17
C ASP A 170 -15.46 8.97 -4.06
N ALA A 171 -16.78 9.08 -3.87
CA ALA A 171 -17.54 8.33 -2.87
C ALA A 171 -17.52 6.80 -3.09
N ALA A 172 -16.87 6.36 -4.17
CA ALA A 172 -16.61 4.96 -4.44
C ALA A 172 -15.66 4.37 -3.39
N ARG A 173 -16.07 3.24 -2.81
CA ARG A 173 -15.21 2.36 -2.03
C ARG A 173 -14.12 1.82 -2.95
N ARG A 174 -12.86 2.01 -2.58
CA ARG A 174 -11.71 1.33 -3.19
C ARG A 174 -11.26 0.24 -2.24
N SER A 175 -11.22 -1.00 -2.73
CA SER A 175 -10.78 -2.15 -1.96
C SER A 175 -9.48 -2.69 -2.53
N GLN A 176 -8.54 -2.99 -1.66
CA GLN A 176 -7.27 -3.63 -1.98
C GLN A 176 -7.17 -4.93 -1.19
N LEU A 177 -6.75 -6.00 -1.86
CA LEU A 177 -6.54 -7.32 -1.28
C LEU A 177 -5.05 -7.65 -1.35
N SER A 178 -4.48 -8.13 -0.26
CA SER A 178 -3.13 -8.69 -0.31
C SER A 178 -3.20 -10.13 -0.80
N LEU A 179 -2.17 -10.53 -1.56
CA LEU A 179 -2.02 -11.90 -2.05
C LEU A 179 -0.74 -12.48 -1.43
N PRO A 180 -0.74 -12.75 -0.11
CA PRO A 180 0.46 -13.20 0.57
C PRO A 180 0.85 -14.58 0.05
N ALA A 181 2.15 -14.76 -0.17
CA ALA A 181 2.72 -16.07 -0.38
C ALA A 181 2.84 -16.85 0.94
N LEU A 182 2.94 -16.15 2.09
CA LEU A 182 3.06 -16.71 3.43
C LEU A 182 1.77 -17.41 3.90
#